data_AF-A0A1V5PEI7-F1
#
_entry.id   AF-A0A1V5PEI7-F1
#
_cell.length_a   1.000
_cell.length_b   1.000
_cell.length_c   1.000
_cell.angle_alpha   90.00
_cell.angle_beta   90.00
_cell.angle_gamma   90.00
#
_symmetry.space_group_name_H-M   'P 1'
#
loop_
_entity.id
_entity.type
_entity.pdbx_description
1 polymer ?
#
loop_
_entity_poly.entity_id
_entity_poly.type
_entity_poly.pdbx_seq_one_letter_code
_entity_poly.pdbx_strand_id
1 'polypeptide(L)'
;MKKILVMTLIMVLAMSLIAWSAETKIKINVDKDVETFNISNESGGFLIDALCPQYGNYTLYEVLVHLQSVAGEPAILQSFVDAVYNSPAGSEVFTAKISNYAGIQGAVEISANGTVHITGLKGRDYYTKTGYNTTHEPDAGVGRELFTYATSSDYYIYTGSVQKQVGSQTITYNYKCSSIGWSSPIVLDLNGDGKLDASGGNWLPHNGFVDGVKTVRFDIDGDGFEDIVEWVSANDGLLIMPGEENIVDGTSFFGNNDGYNDGYEKLASFDTNKDGVLSGSELNGMKVWIDENGDGKAAKSELKSLSSLGITEISTTATGFKSSFVQNGQRKYSWDWWPTYMSIEKVAVE
;
A
#
# COMPACT_ATOMS: atom_id res chain seq x y z
N MET A 1 -83.34 2.78 -1.68
CA MET A 1 -82.20 3.56 -1.12
C MET A 1 -81.40 2.82 -0.05
N LYS A 2 -81.99 2.32 1.04
CA LYS A 2 -81.23 1.65 2.14
C LYS A 2 -80.33 0.47 1.71
N LYS A 3 -80.80 -0.42 0.82
CA LYS A 3 -79.99 -1.56 0.34
C LYS A 3 -78.77 -1.16 -0.49
N ILE A 4 -78.89 -0.12 -1.31
CA ILE A 4 -77.78 0.40 -2.13
C ILE A 4 -76.73 1.02 -1.21
N LEU A 5 -77.16 1.82 -0.22
CA LEU A 5 -76.25 2.45 0.75
C LEU A 5 -75.42 1.43 1.56
N VAL A 6 -76.06 0.33 1.99
CA VAL A 6 -75.38 -0.75 2.72
C VAL A 6 -74.36 -1.47 1.83
N MET A 7 -74.70 -1.73 0.57
CA MET A 7 -73.80 -2.38 -0.37
C MET A 7 -72.58 -1.50 -0.70
N THR A 8 -72.79 -0.18 -0.87
CA THR A 8 -71.69 0.77 -1.08
C THR A 8 -70.80 0.88 0.15
N LEU A 9 -71.37 0.90 1.36
CA LEU A 9 -70.58 0.95 2.60
C LEU A 9 -69.73 -0.32 2.80
N ILE A 10 -70.29 -1.50 2.50
CA ILE A 10 -69.55 -2.78 2.56
C ILE A 10 -68.44 -2.80 1.51
N MET A 11 -68.68 -2.28 0.29
CA MET A 11 -67.65 -2.19 -0.73
C MET A 11 -66.52 -1.24 -0.35
N VAL A 12 -66.84 -0.08 0.23
CA VAL A 12 -65.84 0.88 0.70
C VAL A 12 -65.02 0.30 1.85
N LEU A 13 -65.64 -0.39 2.80
CA LEU A 13 -64.93 -1.08 3.88
C LEU A 13 -64.06 -2.23 3.38
N ALA A 14 -64.55 -3.01 2.41
CA ALA A 14 -63.78 -4.07 1.79
C ALA A 14 -62.59 -3.51 1.01
N MET A 15 -62.78 -2.45 0.23
CA MET A 15 -61.71 -1.76 -0.50
C MET A 15 -60.71 -1.10 0.46
N SER A 16 -61.15 -0.53 1.58
CA SER A 16 -60.24 0.04 2.58
C SER A 16 -59.47 -1.03 3.35
N LEU A 17 -60.07 -2.19 3.61
CA LEU A 17 -59.39 -3.34 4.22
C LEU A 17 -58.36 -3.97 3.27
N ILE A 18 -58.67 -4.04 1.96
CA ILE A 18 -57.74 -4.48 0.92
C ILE A 18 -56.61 -3.46 0.73
N ALA A 19 -56.90 -2.16 0.80
CA ALA A 19 -55.90 -1.09 0.76
C ALA A 19 -54.99 -1.13 2.00
N TRP A 20 -55.55 -1.38 3.19
CA TRP A 20 -54.78 -1.51 4.43
C TRP A 20 -53.91 -2.77 4.45
N SER A 21 -54.40 -3.91 3.91
CA SER A 21 -53.58 -5.12 3.77
C SER A 21 -52.51 -5.02 2.68
N ALA A 22 -52.71 -4.16 1.67
CA ALA A 22 -51.72 -3.88 0.64
C ALA A 22 -50.58 -2.94 1.12
N GLU A 23 -50.82 -2.16 2.18
CA GLU A 23 -49.84 -1.23 2.77
C GLU A 23 -49.02 -1.81 3.92
N THR A 24 -49.43 -2.91 4.55
CA THR A 24 -48.55 -3.68 5.45
C THR A 24 -47.57 -4.55 4.65
N LYS A 25 -46.73 -3.91 3.83
CA LYS A 25 -45.51 -4.54 3.35
C LYS A 25 -44.59 -4.70 4.55
N ILE A 26 -44.43 -5.94 5.03
CA ILE A 26 -43.36 -6.27 5.98
C ILE A 26 -42.05 -5.83 5.33
N LYS A 27 -41.46 -4.75 5.83
CA LYS A 27 -40.13 -4.32 5.43
C LYS A 27 -39.15 -5.31 6.05
N ILE A 28 -38.70 -6.25 5.24
CA ILE A 28 -37.65 -7.18 5.63
C ILE A 28 -36.34 -6.46 5.38
N ASN A 29 -35.61 -6.19 6.46
CA ASN A 29 -34.22 -5.75 6.40
C ASN A 29 -33.35 -7.00 6.42
N VAL A 30 -32.51 -7.14 5.39
CA VAL A 30 -31.58 -8.26 5.27
C VAL A 30 -30.18 -7.70 5.27
N ASP A 31 -29.38 -8.09 6.25
CA ASP A 31 -27.97 -7.73 6.30
C ASP A 31 -27.15 -8.83 5.61
N LYS A 32 -26.23 -8.40 4.75
CA LYS A 32 -25.30 -9.29 4.03
C LYS A 32 -23.90 -8.75 4.19
N ASP A 33 -23.00 -9.61 4.64
CA ASP A 33 -21.57 -9.30 4.63
C ASP A 33 -21.01 -9.57 3.25
N VAL A 34 -20.15 -8.66 2.80
CA VAL A 34 -19.44 -8.72 1.52
C VAL A 34 -17.96 -8.64 1.84
N GLU A 35 -17.25 -9.72 1.52
CA GLU A 35 -15.80 -9.75 1.59
C GLU A 35 -15.20 -8.77 0.57
N THR A 36 -14.09 -8.16 0.94
CA THR A 36 -13.41 -7.17 0.11
C THR A 36 -11.90 -7.27 0.24
N PHE A 37 -11.20 -6.84 -0.82
CA PHE A 37 -9.75 -6.73 -0.90
C PHE A 37 -9.37 -5.26 -1.10
N ASN A 38 -8.42 -4.73 -0.32
CA ASN A 38 -8.01 -3.33 -0.43
C ASN A 38 -6.62 -3.22 -1.04
N ILE A 39 -6.50 -2.46 -2.12
CA ILE A 39 -5.23 -2.04 -2.71
C ILE A 39 -4.91 -0.69 -2.09
N SER A 40 -3.95 -0.66 -1.16
CA SER A 40 -3.58 0.59 -0.50
C SER A 40 -2.71 1.46 -1.38
N ASN A 41 -3.07 2.73 -1.45
CA ASN A 41 -2.26 3.80 -1.99
C ASN A 41 -1.84 4.75 -0.89
N GLU A 42 -1.26 4.17 0.15
CA GLU A 42 -1.04 4.88 1.38
C GLU A 42 0.44 5.09 1.61
N SER A 43 0.73 6.14 2.37
CA SER A 43 2.09 6.63 2.51
C SER A 43 2.96 5.60 3.23
N GLY A 44 3.96 5.17 2.49
CA GLY A 44 4.86 4.06 2.72
C GLY A 44 4.50 2.89 1.81
N GLY A 45 3.99 3.07 0.58
CA GLY A 45 3.47 1.94 -0.20
C GLY A 45 2.96 2.12 -1.61
N PHE A 46 2.15 3.14 -1.83
CA PHE A 46 1.57 3.51 -3.13
C PHE A 46 1.33 2.38 -4.14
N LEU A 47 0.75 1.27 -3.70
CA LEU A 47 0.65 0.10 -4.56
C LEU A 47 -0.17 0.42 -5.82
N ILE A 48 -1.14 1.33 -5.73
CA ILE A 48 -1.93 1.77 -6.87
C ILE A 48 -1.05 2.52 -7.88
N ASP A 49 -0.26 3.49 -7.42
CA ASP A 49 0.64 4.25 -8.29
C ASP A 49 1.78 3.36 -8.83
N ALA A 50 2.36 2.48 -8.02
CA ALA A 50 3.39 1.53 -8.44
C ALA A 50 2.90 0.55 -9.52
N LEU A 51 1.62 0.18 -9.49
CA LEU A 51 1.02 -0.67 -10.53
C LEU A 51 0.74 0.11 -11.82
N CYS A 52 0.58 1.43 -11.79
CA CYS A 52 0.16 2.23 -12.94
C CYS A 52 1.13 2.21 -14.14
N PRO A 53 2.47 2.29 -13.97
CA PRO A 53 3.42 2.24 -15.08
C PRO A 53 3.27 1.01 -15.97
N GLN A 54 3.03 -0.17 -15.38
CA GLN A 54 2.93 -1.44 -16.11
C GLN A 54 1.48 -1.87 -16.38
N TYR A 55 0.59 -1.64 -15.42
CA TYR A 55 -0.77 -2.15 -15.40
C TYR A 55 -1.83 -1.05 -15.44
N GLY A 56 -1.49 0.21 -15.66
CA GLY A 56 -2.42 1.34 -15.61
C GLY A 56 -3.67 1.20 -16.49
N ASN A 57 -3.56 0.48 -17.62
CA ASN A 57 -4.70 0.23 -18.51
C ASN A 57 -5.57 -0.98 -18.12
N TYR A 58 -5.13 -1.78 -17.14
CA TYR A 58 -5.85 -2.95 -16.66
C TYR A 58 -7.05 -2.50 -15.84
N THR A 59 -8.14 -3.25 -15.97
CA THR A 59 -9.30 -3.14 -15.08
C THR A 59 -8.92 -3.57 -13.66
N LEU A 60 -9.68 -3.12 -12.67
CA LEU A 60 -9.44 -3.54 -11.28
C LEU A 60 -9.54 -5.07 -11.10
N TYR A 61 -10.38 -5.76 -11.87
CA TYR A 61 -10.43 -7.21 -11.87
C TYR A 61 -9.15 -7.84 -12.45
N GLU A 62 -8.62 -7.32 -13.56
CA GLU A 62 -7.37 -7.81 -14.13
C GLU A 62 -6.17 -7.55 -13.20
N VAL A 63 -6.17 -6.43 -12.49
CA VAL A 63 -5.19 -6.14 -11.43
C VAL A 63 -5.36 -7.10 -10.26
N LEU A 64 -6.59 -7.39 -9.81
CA LEU A 64 -6.85 -8.38 -8.76
C LEU A 64 -6.34 -9.78 -9.14
N VAL A 65 -6.55 -10.21 -10.39
CA VAL A 65 -6.04 -11.49 -10.89
C VAL A 65 -4.51 -11.49 -10.91
N HIS A 66 -3.88 -10.38 -11.31
CA HIS A 66 -2.43 -10.25 -11.25
C HIS A 66 -1.92 -10.34 -9.81
N LEU A 67 -2.46 -9.51 -8.91
CA LEU A 67 -2.10 -9.51 -7.50
C LEU A 67 -2.38 -10.85 -6.84
N GLN A 68 -3.41 -11.60 -7.25
CA GLN A 68 -3.64 -12.95 -6.71
C GLN A 68 -2.61 -13.96 -7.21
N SER A 69 -2.22 -13.89 -8.49
CA SER A 69 -1.13 -14.73 -9.02
C SER A 69 0.21 -14.44 -8.33
N VAL A 70 0.33 -13.24 -7.77
CA VAL A 70 1.50 -12.77 -7.05
C VAL A 70 1.35 -13.01 -5.55
N ALA A 71 0.24 -12.81 -4.87
CA ALA A 71 0.13 -12.92 -3.41
C ALA A 71 -0.27 -14.32 -2.94
N GLY A 72 -1.04 -15.04 -3.76
CA GLY A 72 -1.57 -16.37 -3.49
C GLY A 72 -2.37 -16.48 -2.20
N GLU A 73 -2.58 -17.73 -1.78
CA GLU A 73 -3.30 -18.09 -0.56
C GLU A 73 -2.35 -18.06 0.65
N PRO A 74 -2.74 -17.50 1.81
CA PRO A 74 -4.07 -17.02 2.18
C PRO A 74 -4.31 -15.50 1.99
N ALA A 75 -3.39 -14.77 1.34
CA ALA A 75 -3.45 -13.31 1.25
C ALA A 75 -4.57 -12.81 0.33
N ILE A 76 -4.80 -13.51 -0.80
CA ILE A 76 -5.92 -13.29 -1.71
C ILE A 76 -6.53 -14.63 -2.08
N LEU A 77 -7.73 -14.90 -1.55
CA LEU A 77 -8.39 -16.19 -1.75
C LEU A 77 -8.81 -16.38 -3.22
N GLN A 78 -8.57 -17.54 -3.81
CA GLN A 78 -9.07 -17.89 -5.15
C GLN A 78 -10.61 -17.83 -5.18
N SER A 79 -11.27 -18.23 -4.10
CA SER A 79 -12.73 -18.12 -3.97
C SER A 79 -13.22 -16.67 -4.00
N PHE A 80 -12.41 -15.72 -3.53
CA PHE A 80 -12.73 -14.30 -3.61
C PHE A 80 -12.61 -13.79 -5.06
N VAL A 81 -11.53 -14.15 -5.77
CA VAL A 81 -11.35 -13.81 -7.19
C VAL A 81 -12.50 -14.38 -8.04
N ASP A 82 -12.88 -15.63 -7.81
CA ASP A 82 -14.02 -16.28 -8.48
C ASP A 82 -15.34 -15.56 -8.19
N ALA A 83 -15.54 -15.06 -6.96
CA ALA A 83 -16.72 -14.29 -6.60
C ALA A 83 -16.78 -12.96 -7.37
N VAL A 84 -15.66 -12.22 -7.44
CA VAL A 84 -15.58 -10.97 -8.21
C VAL A 84 -15.85 -11.24 -9.70
N TYR A 85 -15.27 -12.30 -10.28
CA TYR A 85 -15.49 -12.70 -11.67
C TYR A 85 -16.96 -12.92 -12.03
N ASN A 86 -17.75 -13.46 -11.08
CA ASN A 86 -19.18 -13.74 -11.27
C ASN A 86 -20.08 -12.48 -11.16
N SER A 87 -19.49 -11.29 -10.98
CA SER A 87 -20.24 -10.03 -10.94
C SER A 87 -20.86 -9.70 -12.31
N PRO A 88 -21.94 -8.91 -12.38
CA PRO A 88 -22.51 -8.47 -13.65
C PRO A 88 -21.46 -7.80 -14.57
N ALA A 89 -21.55 -8.00 -15.89
CA ALA A 89 -20.54 -7.49 -16.83
C ALA A 89 -20.37 -5.95 -16.82
N GLY A 90 -21.38 -5.20 -16.36
CA GLY A 90 -21.30 -3.73 -16.20
C GLY A 90 -20.80 -3.27 -14.83
N SER A 91 -20.27 -4.17 -14.01
CA SER A 91 -19.76 -3.84 -12.68
C SER A 91 -18.49 -2.99 -12.78
N GLU A 92 -18.28 -2.15 -11.77
CA GLU A 92 -17.19 -1.19 -11.75
C GLU A 92 -15.81 -1.86 -11.82
N VAL A 93 -15.65 -3.03 -11.21
CA VAL A 93 -14.43 -3.84 -11.27
C VAL A 93 -13.98 -4.23 -12.69
N PHE A 94 -14.89 -4.31 -13.66
CA PHE A 94 -14.60 -4.65 -15.06
C PHE A 94 -14.47 -3.43 -15.97
N THR A 95 -14.73 -2.23 -15.45
CA THR A 95 -14.86 -1.01 -16.27
C THR A 95 -13.95 0.11 -15.78
N ALA A 96 -13.66 0.17 -14.49
CA ALA A 96 -12.70 1.09 -13.90
C ALA A 96 -11.28 0.54 -14.06
N LYS A 97 -10.37 1.40 -14.51
CA LYS A 97 -8.94 1.11 -14.64
C LYS A 97 -8.21 1.49 -13.36
N ILE A 98 -7.12 0.79 -13.04
CA ILE A 98 -6.31 1.12 -11.86
C ILE A 98 -5.74 2.55 -11.92
N SER A 99 -5.38 3.03 -13.12
CA SER A 99 -4.92 4.41 -13.33
C SER A 99 -5.94 5.50 -13.04
N ASN A 100 -7.24 5.16 -12.94
CA ASN A 100 -8.25 6.13 -12.50
C ASN A 100 -8.11 6.49 -11.01
N TYR A 101 -7.34 5.70 -10.27
CA TYR A 101 -7.15 5.82 -8.83
C TYR A 101 -5.70 6.18 -8.46
N ALA A 102 -4.89 6.56 -9.44
CA ALA A 102 -3.57 7.10 -9.17
C ALA A 102 -3.67 8.37 -8.30
N GLY A 103 -2.77 8.53 -7.32
CA GLY A 103 -2.72 9.67 -6.40
C GLY A 103 -3.79 9.69 -5.31
N ILE A 104 -4.70 8.71 -5.23
CA ILE A 104 -5.73 8.75 -4.18
C ILE A 104 -5.11 8.67 -2.79
N GLN A 105 -5.70 9.40 -1.84
CA GLN A 105 -5.41 9.23 -0.42
C GLN A 105 -6.24 8.07 0.14
N GLY A 106 -5.61 6.92 0.40
CA GLY A 106 -6.27 5.77 1.05
C GLY A 106 -6.11 4.48 0.27
N ALA A 107 -7.19 3.72 0.07
CA ALA A 107 -7.17 2.45 -0.62
C ALA A 107 -8.35 2.29 -1.59
N VAL A 108 -8.14 1.56 -2.68
CA VAL A 108 -9.23 1.05 -3.53
C VAL A 108 -9.68 -0.29 -2.98
N GLU A 109 -10.92 -0.33 -2.49
CA GLU A 109 -11.58 -1.53 -2.02
C GLU A 109 -12.34 -2.21 -3.17
N ILE A 110 -11.91 -3.41 -3.55
CA ILE A 110 -12.60 -4.29 -4.48
C ILE A 110 -13.52 -5.21 -3.68
N SER A 111 -14.81 -5.23 -4.00
CA SER A 111 -15.79 -6.06 -3.32
C SER A 111 -16.12 -7.34 -4.09
N ALA A 112 -16.40 -8.45 -3.38
CA ALA A 112 -16.81 -9.73 -3.96
C ALA A 112 -18.09 -9.65 -4.83
N ASN A 113 -18.88 -8.57 -4.70
CA ASN A 113 -20.07 -8.31 -5.50
C ASN A 113 -19.84 -7.33 -6.68
N GLY A 114 -18.58 -7.00 -6.98
CA GLY A 114 -18.17 -6.18 -8.12
C GLY A 114 -18.28 -4.67 -7.93
N THR A 115 -18.58 -4.19 -6.71
CA THR A 115 -18.51 -2.76 -6.39
C THR A 115 -17.10 -2.34 -5.97
N VAL A 116 -16.80 -1.07 -6.14
CA VAL A 116 -15.53 -0.47 -5.73
C VAL A 116 -15.81 0.69 -4.78
N HIS A 117 -15.02 0.81 -3.71
CA HIS A 117 -15.08 1.95 -2.78
C HIS A 117 -13.70 2.52 -2.54
N ILE A 118 -13.64 3.81 -2.19
CA ILE A 118 -12.42 4.40 -1.66
C ILE A 118 -12.52 4.40 -0.14
N THR A 119 -11.51 3.84 0.51
CA THR A 119 -11.46 3.75 1.97
C THR A 119 -10.23 4.45 2.50
N GLY A 120 -10.26 4.86 3.77
CA GLY A 120 -9.07 5.37 4.47
C GLY A 120 -8.22 4.25 5.09
N LEU A 121 -8.35 3.01 4.62
CA LEU A 121 -7.65 1.87 5.22
C LEU A 121 -6.16 1.91 4.96
N LYS A 122 -5.44 1.44 5.99
CA LYS A 122 -3.99 1.47 6.10
C LYS A 122 -3.50 0.17 6.70
N GLY A 123 -2.82 -0.66 5.92
CA GLY A 123 -2.11 -1.88 6.32
C GLY A 123 -1.23 -1.78 7.58
N ARG A 124 -0.48 -0.68 7.81
CA ARG A 124 0.35 -0.47 9.01
C ARG A 124 -0.46 -0.50 10.27
N ASP A 125 -1.71 -0.05 10.18
CA ASP A 125 -2.59 -0.04 11.33
C ASP A 125 -2.89 -1.47 11.79
N TYR A 126 -2.55 -2.49 10.99
CA TYR A 126 -2.78 -3.91 11.26
C TYR A 126 -1.49 -4.75 11.25
N TYR A 127 -0.34 -4.16 10.94
CA TYR A 127 0.95 -4.84 10.97
C TYR A 127 1.24 -5.39 12.38
N THR A 128 1.53 -6.70 12.48
CA THR A 128 1.78 -7.45 13.73
C THR A 128 0.65 -7.43 14.77
N LYS A 129 -0.55 -6.90 14.44
CA LYS A 129 -1.69 -6.93 15.35
C LYS A 129 -2.26 -8.34 15.47
N THR A 130 -2.71 -8.70 16.68
CA THR A 130 -3.43 -9.96 16.91
C THR A 130 -4.60 -10.09 15.94
N GLY A 131 -4.70 -11.26 15.28
CA GLY A 131 -5.72 -11.54 14.27
C GLY A 131 -5.33 -11.14 12.84
N TYR A 132 -4.13 -10.60 12.66
CA TYR A 132 -3.57 -10.24 11.36
C TYR A 132 -2.17 -10.83 11.21
N ASN A 133 -1.86 -11.30 10.00
CA ASN A 133 -0.52 -11.68 9.59
C ASN A 133 -0.07 -10.74 8.48
N THR A 134 1.24 -10.57 8.35
CA THR A 134 1.84 -9.91 7.20
C THR A 134 2.75 -10.92 6.51
N THR A 135 2.65 -11.04 5.19
CA THR A 135 3.51 -11.95 4.41
C THR A 135 4.98 -11.63 4.69
N HIS A 136 5.72 -12.56 5.31
CA HIS A 136 7.18 -12.50 5.47
C HIS A 136 7.75 -13.86 5.02
N GLU A 137 8.42 -13.91 3.86
CA GLU A 137 9.25 -15.05 3.36
C GLU A 137 8.54 -16.43 3.17
N PRO A 138 9.20 -17.51 2.68
CA PRO A 138 9.50 -17.87 1.29
C PRO A 138 8.80 -19.18 0.85
N ASP A 139 7.58 -19.45 1.31
CA ASP A 139 6.84 -20.63 0.88
C ASP A 139 5.71 -20.23 -0.08
N ALA A 140 5.84 -20.69 -1.32
CA ALA A 140 4.86 -20.65 -2.41
C ALA A 140 4.95 -19.52 -3.45
N GLY A 141 6.15 -19.09 -3.88
CA GLY A 141 6.31 -18.47 -5.21
C GLY A 141 5.39 -17.26 -5.48
N VAL A 142 5.17 -16.47 -4.43
CA VAL A 142 4.26 -15.34 -4.37
C VAL A 142 5.06 -14.06 -4.18
N GLY A 143 4.90 -13.07 -5.06
CA GLY A 143 5.79 -11.94 -5.23
C GLY A 143 5.48 -10.64 -4.49
N ARG A 144 6.50 -9.76 -4.64
CA ARG A 144 6.60 -8.30 -4.82
C ARG A 144 5.93 -7.32 -3.87
N GLU A 145 4.80 -7.63 -3.24
CA GLU A 145 4.09 -6.71 -2.34
C GLU A 145 3.88 -7.29 -0.93
N LEU A 146 4.08 -6.49 0.12
CA LEU A 146 3.82 -6.92 1.50
C LEU A 146 2.33 -6.82 1.83
N PHE A 147 1.63 -7.95 1.93
CA PHE A 147 0.20 -7.97 2.29
C PHE A 147 0.02 -8.18 3.78
N THR A 148 -0.64 -7.25 4.46
CA THR A 148 -1.21 -7.50 5.80
C THR A 148 -2.62 -8.03 5.63
N TYR A 149 -2.92 -9.24 6.14
CA TYR A 149 -4.21 -9.92 5.98
C TYR A 149 -4.77 -10.47 7.30
N ALA A 150 -6.10 -10.54 7.40
CA ALA A 150 -6.80 -11.10 8.56
C ALA A 150 -6.66 -12.64 8.62
N THR A 151 -6.34 -13.20 9.78
CA THR A 151 -6.13 -14.65 9.95
C THR A 151 -7.44 -15.44 10.02
N SER A 152 -8.57 -14.77 10.22
CA SER A 152 -9.92 -15.35 10.12
C SER A 152 -10.96 -14.27 9.83
N SER A 153 -12.16 -14.68 9.41
CA SER A 153 -13.30 -13.78 9.16
C SER A 153 -13.71 -12.93 10.37
N ASP A 154 -13.37 -13.35 11.59
CA ASP A 154 -13.65 -12.61 12.82
C ASP A 154 -12.83 -11.32 12.93
N TYR A 155 -11.72 -11.24 12.18
CA TYR A 155 -10.82 -10.09 12.13
C TYR A 155 -10.97 -9.27 10.84
N TYR A 156 -11.96 -9.56 9.99
CA TYR A 156 -12.19 -8.68 8.84
C TYR A 156 -12.56 -7.28 9.30
N ILE A 157 -11.97 -6.29 8.65
CA ILE A 157 -12.08 -4.88 9.04
C ILE A 157 -13.34 -4.31 8.41
N TYR A 158 -14.29 -3.83 9.20
CA TYR A 158 -15.48 -3.17 8.65
C TYR A 158 -15.12 -1.82 8.03
N THR A 159 -15.42 -1.65 6.75
CA THR A 159 -15.08 -0.45 5.96
C THR A 159 -16.27 0.42 5.62
N GLY A 160 -17.48 -0.05 5.89
CA GLY A 160 -18.71 0.71 5.70
C GLY A 160 -19.86 -0.18 5.25
N SER A 161 -20.99 0.46 4.94
CA SER A 161 -22.14 -0.24 4.37
C SER A 161 -22.89 0.57 3.33
N VAL A 162 -23.53 -0.13 2.41
CA VAL A 162 -24.44 0.45 1.42
C VAL A 162 -25.78 -0.27 1.50
N GLN A 163 -26.88 0.50 1.52
CA GLN A 163 -28.22 -0.05 1.43
C GLN A 163 -28.74 -0.03 0.00
N LYS A 164 -29.25 -1.15 -0.49
CA LYS A 164 -29.95 -1.25 -1.77
C LYS A 164 -31.38 -1.73 -1.58
N GLN A 165 -32.31 -1.10 -2.29
CA GLN A 165 -33.69 -1.55 -2.35
C GLN A 165 -33.85 -2.62 -3.42
N VAL A 166 -34.36 -3.81 -3.06
CA VAL A 166 -34.71 -4.87 -4.00
C VAL A 166 -36.18 -5.24 -3.78
N GLY A 167 -37.04 -4.70 -4.65
CA GLY A 167 -38.49 -4.81 -4.48
C GLY A 167 -38.96 -4.07 -3.22
N SER A 168 -39.46 -4.81 -2.22
CA SER A 168 -39.90 -4.25 -0.92
C SER A 168 -38.92 -4.52 0.22
N GLN A 169 -37.73 -5.06 -0.09
CA GLN A 169 -36.69 -5.38 0.89
C GLN A 169 -35.59 -4.33 0.85
N THR A 170 -35.11 -3.94 2.03
CA THR A 170 -33.87 -3.16 2.16
C THR A 170 -32.75 -4.15 2.46
N ILE A 171 -31.76 -4.23 1.57
CA ILE A 171 -30.58 -5.06 1.81
C ILE A 171 -29.45 -4.13 2.22
N THR A 172 -28.87 -4.34 3.40
CA THR A 172 -27.63 -3.67 3.83
C THR A 172 -26.46 -4.56 3.46
N TYR A 173 -25.54 -4.06 2.65
CA TYR A 173 -24.28 -4.71 2.35
C TYR A 173 -23.21 -4.12 3.26
N ASN A 174 -22.63 -4.93 4.15
CA ASN A 174 -21.51 -4.55 5.01
C ASN A 174 -20.21 -4.97 4.34
N TYR A 175 -19.33 -4.01 4.10
CA TYR A 175 -18.04 -4.26 3.46
C TYR A 175 -16.98 -4.53 4.53
N LYS A 176 -16.22 -5.60 4.31
CA LYS A 176 -15.29 -6.17 5.27
C LYS A 176 -13.96 -6.50 4.59
N CYS A 177 -12.92 -5.73 4.89
CA CYS A 177 -11.59 -5.84 4.29
C CYS A 177 -10.78 -6.98 4.91
N SER A 178 -10.19 -7.80 4.04
CA SER A 178 -9.33 -8.90 4.42
C SER A 178 -7.81 -8.64 4.25
N SER A 179 -7.31 -7.69 3.41
CA SER A 179 -5.84 -7.42 3.25
C SER A 179 -5.37 -6.06 2.61
N ILE A 180 -4.04 -5.65 2.72
CA ILE A 180 -3.43 -4.28 2.41
C ILE A 180 -1.85 -4.21 2.08
N GLY A 181 -1.23 -3.28 1.22
CA GLY A 181 0.24 -3.22 0.66
C GLY A 181 1.19 -1.92 0.70
N TRP A 182 2.60 -1.99 0.66
CA TRP A 182 3.70 -1.02 1.22
C TRP A 182 5.25 -0.92 0.66
N SER A 183 6.12 0.17 0.85
CA SER A 183 7.52 0.57 0.31
C SER A 183 8.65 1.24 1.23
N SER A 184 9.99 1.16 0.89
CA SER A 184 11.22 1.63 1.66
C SER A 184 12.59 1.85 0.88
N PRO A 185 13.57 2.66 1.41
CA PRO A 185 15.02 2.70 0.96
C PRO A 185 16.13 2.31 1.99
N ILE A 186 17.40 2.16 1.54
CA ILE A 186 18.60 1.85 2.37
C ILE A 186 19.34 3.12 2.85
N VAL A 187 19.63 3.18 4.15
CA VAL A 187 20.44 4.20 4.82
C VAL A 187 21.72 3.61 5.42
N LEU A 188 22.83 4.36 5.32
CA LEU A 188 24.13 4.01 5.90
C LEU A 188 24.47 4.93 7.10
N ASP A 189 24.88 4.30 8.20
CA ASP A 189 25.46 4.95 9.39
C ASP A 189 26.85 5.54 9.07
N LEU A 190 26.93 6.77 8.55
CA LEU A 190 28.21 7.31 8.09
C LEU A 190 29.05 7.86 9.24
N ASN A 191 28.44 8.29 10.35
CA ASN A 191 29.17 8.77 11.52
C ASN A 191 29.67 7.62 12.43
N GLY A 192 29.08 6.43 12.34
CA GLY A 192 29.42 5.23 13.10
C GLY A 192 28.92 5.21 14.53
N ASP A 193 27.87 5.97 14.86
CA ASP A 193 27.33 6.06 16.23
C ASP A 193 26.29 4.96 16.54
N GLY A 194 25.91 4.18 15.53
CA GLY A 194 24.98 3.07 15.61
C GLY A 194 23.52 3.48 15.76
N LYS A 195 23.18 4.72 15.43
CA LYS A 195 21.81 5.23 15.42
C LYS A 195 21.50 5.77 14.04
N LEU A 196 20.29 5.49 13.60
CA LEU A 196 19.75 6.14 12.42
C LEU A 196 19.43 7.61 12.75
N ASP A 197 20.05 8.55 12.06
CA ASP A 197 19.75 9.98 12.18
C ASP A 197 18.56 10.40 11.28
N ALA A 198 17.47 9.63 11.39
CA ALA A 198 16.16 9.86 10.78
C ALA A 198 15.08 9.24 11.67
N SER A 199 13.81 9.67 11.55
CA SER A 199 12.65 9.03 12.20
C SER A 199 12.84 8.77 13.72
N GLY A 200 13.58 9.63 14.41
CA GLY A 200 13.92 9.47 15.83
C GLY A 200 14.72 8.21 16.18
N GLY A 201 15.46 7.65 15.23
CA GLY A 201 16.22 6.40 15.40
C GLY A 201 15.44 5.13 15.03
N ASN A 202 14.20 5.26 14.55
CA ASN A 202 13.39 4.12 14.12
C ASN A 202 13.59 3.86 12.63
N TRP A 203 14.22 2.73 12.29
CA TRP A 203 14.28 2.29 10.89
C TRP A 203 13.05 1.48 10.46
N LEU A 204 12.27 0.96 11.41
CA LEU A 204 11.06 0.19 11.14
C LEU A 204 9.83 1.09 10.97
N PRO A 205 8.77 0.59 10.32
CA PRO A 205 7.49 1.30 10.23
C PRO A 205 6.98 1.74 11.60
N HIS A 206 6.53 2.98 11.69
CA HIS A 206 6.03 3.59 12.92
C HIS A 206 4.84 4.50 12.63
N ASN A 207 4.07 4.80 13.67
CA ASN A 207 2.78 5.48 13.51
C ASN A 207 2.95 7.00 13.44
N GLY A 208 2.93 7.54 12.24
CA GLY A 208 2.95 8.99 11.99
C GLY A 208 4.33 9.61 12.21
N PHE A 209 4.44 10.90 11.90
CA PHE A 209 5.69 11.65 12.06
C PHE A 209 6.13 11.64 13.52
N VAL A 210 7.39 11.30 13.76
CA VAL A 210 7.99 11.39 15.09
C VAL A 210 8.18 12.86 15.47
N ASP A 211 7.78 13.24 16.68
CA ASP A 211 7.87 14.62 17.14
C ASP A 211 9.31 15.17 17.06
N GLY A 212 9.47 16.31 16.38
CA GLY A 212 10.74 17.02 16.28
C GLY A 212 11.72 16.45 15.24
N VAL A 213 11.32 15.46 14.44
CA VAL A 213 12.16 14.99 13.33
C VAL A 213 12.24 16.00 12.19
N LYS A 214 13.33 15.91 11.43
CA LYS A 214 13.50 16.64 10.18
C LYS A 214 12.57 16.05 9.13
N THR A 215 11.94 16.91 8.35
CA THR A 215 11.16 16.53 7.17
C THR A 215 11.57 17.38 5.98
N VAL A 216 11.58 16.80 4.78
CA VAL A 216 11.83 17.54 3.52
C VAL A 216 10.73 17.28 2.51
N ARG A 217 10.79 17.98 1.38
CA ARG A 217 9.97 17.67 0.20
C ARG A 217 10.78 16.78 -0.73
N PHE A 218 10.31 15.56 -0.98
CA PHE A 218 11.00 14.60 -1.83
C PHE A 218 10.00 13.62 -2.44
N ASP A 219 10.20 13.27 -3.71
CA ASP A 219 9.45 12.25 -4.44
C ASP A 219 10.01 10.87 -4.02
N ILE A 220 9.49 10.30 -2.93
CA ILE A 220 10.05 9.09 -2.29
C ILE A 220 9.58 7.79 -2.94
N ASP A 221 8.58 7.87 -3.78
CA ASP A 221 7.94 6.75 -4.47
C ASP A 221 8.16 6.75 -5.99
N GLY A 222 8.65 7.86 -6.55
CA GLY A 222 8.97 7.98 -7.97
C GLY A 222 7.78 8.30 -8.85
N ASP A 223 6.69 8.86 -8.30
CA ASP A 223 5.48 9.16 -9.04
C ASP A 223 5.56 10.50 -9.82
N GLY A 224 6.62 11.28 -9.59
CA GLY A 224 6.86 12.58 -10.18
C GLY A 224 6.39 13.78 -9.33
N PHE A 225 5.91 13.56 -8.10
CA PHE A 225 5.44 14.57 -7.16
C PHE A 225 6.17 14.52 -5.82
N GLU A 226 6.38 15.69 -5.19
CA GLU A 226 7.08 15.75 -3.89
C GLU A 226 6.13 15.45 -2.71
N ASP A 227 6.50 14.49 -1.84
CA ASP A 227 5.90 14.24 -0.54
C ASP A 227 6.60 15.02 0.59
N ILE A 228 5.95 15.23 1.73
CA ILE A 228 6.64 15.55 2.99
C ILE A 228 7.17 14.26 3.58
N VAL A 229 8.48 14.06 3.61
CA VAL A 229 9.12 12.81 4.04
C VAL A 229 9.93 13.08 5.29
N GLU A 230 9.81 12.25 6.33
CA GLU A 230 10.83 12.21 7.39
C GLU A 230 12.19 12.00 6.77
N TRP A 231 13.21 12.69 7.26
CA TRP A 231 14.44 12.80 6.48
C TRP A 231 15.70 12.50 7.25
N VAL A 232 16.65 11.89 6.54
CA VAL A 232 17.99 11.63 7.03
C VAL A 232 18.75 12.94 7.26
N SER A 233 19.52 12.99 8.34
CA SER A 233 20.44 14.10 8.60
C SER A 233 21.74 13.95 7.80
N ALA A 234 22.56 15.00 7.76
CA ALA A 234 23.86 15.01 7.08
C ALA A 234 24.92 14.08 7.72
N ASN A 235 24.60 13.46 8.86
CA ASN A 235 25.49 12.52 9.53
C ASN A 235 25.43 11.10 8.94
N ASP A 236 24.35 10.78 8.23
CA ASP A 236 24.09 9.50 7.57
C ASP A 236 23.88 9.74 6.06
N GLY A 237 23.60 8.69 5.28
CA GLY A 237 23.35 8.87 3.86
C GLY A 237 22.54 7.76 3.20
N LEU A 238 21.80 8.14 2.15
CA LEU A 238 20.97 7.26 1.35
C LEU A 238 21.82 6.57 0.27
N LEU A 239 21.68 5.26 0.12
CA LEU A 239 22.42 4.50 -0.88
C LEU A 239 21.72 4.55 -2.24
N ILE A 240 22.45 5.03 -3.25
CA ILE A 240 21.97 5.27 -4.61
C ILE A 240 22.53 4.22 -5.57
N MET A 241 21.65 3.75 -6.46
CA MET A 241 21.98 2.80 -7.52
C MET A 241 23.01 3.33 -8.54
N PRO A 242 23.75 2.44 -9.22
CA PRO A 242 24.63 2.84 -10.30
C PRO A 242 23.88 3.55 -11.42
N GLY A 243 24.36 4.74 -11.82
CA GLY A 243 23.84 5.49 -12.96
C GLY A 243 22.84 6.59 -12.62
N GLU A 244 22.37 6.65 -11.36
CA GLU A 244 21.40 7.65 -10.91
C GLU A 244 22.09 8.93 -10.42
N GLU A 245 22.30 9.88 -11.34
CA GLU A 245 23.08 11.10 -11.06
C GLU A 245 22.41 12.43 -11.45
N ASN A 246 21.27 12.39 -12.15
CA ASN A 246 20.65 13.59 -12.73
C ASN A 246 19.36 13.98 -12.01
N ILE A 247 18.41 13.05 -11.97
CA ILE A 247 17.16 13.17 -11.21
C ILE A 247 17.26 12.06 -10.17
N VAL A 248 17.19 12.44 -8.90
CA VAL A 248 17.19 11.50 -7.77
C VAL A 248 15.82 11.56 -7.14
N ASP A 249 15.14 10.44 -7.16
CA ASP A 249 13.80 10.20 -6.61
C ASP A 249 13.79 8.83 -5.89
N GLY A 250 12.62 8.39 -5.45
CA GLY A 250 12.41 7.11 -4.79
C GLY A 250 12.92 5.90 -5.58
N THR A 251 12.88 5.96 -6.90
CA THR A 251 13.35 4.86 -7.76
C THR A 251 14.87 4.78 -7.81
N SER A 252 15.57 5.85 -7.43
CA SER A 252 17.04 5.93 -7.47
C SER A 252 17.74 5.15 -6.36
N PHE A 253 17.00 4.74 -5.32
CA PHE A 253 17.57 4.11 -4.13
C PHE A 253 17.63 2.59 -4.23
N PHE A 254 18.55 2.01 -3.45
CA PHE A 254 18.38 0.62 -3.02
C PHE A 254 17.23 0.58 -2.02
N GLY A 255 16.22 -0.22 -2.31
CA GLY A 255 14.91 -0.20 -1.67
C GLY A 255 13.98 -1.15 -2.42
N ASN A 256 12.66 -1.03 -2.21
CA ASN A 256 11.69 -1.91 -2.87
C ASN A 256 10.83 -1.26 -3.98
N ASN A 257 11.08 0.01 -4.32
CA ASN A 257 10.30 0.77 -5.33
C ASN A 257 10.32 0.17 -6.76
N ASP A 258 11.18 -0.81 -7.06
CA ASP A 258 11.27 -1.50 -8.35
C ASP A 258 11.03 -3.03 -8.26
N GLY A 259 10.34 -3.48 -7.21
CA GLY A 259 9.81 -4.84 -7.11
C GLY A 259 10.71 -5.87 -6.43
N TYR A 260 11.75 -5.42 -5.72
CA TYR A 260 12.50 -6.24 -4.75
C TYR A 260 11.75 -6.29 -3.40
N ASN A 261 11.92 -7.33 -2.61
CA ASN A 261 11.30 -7.53 -1.30
C ASN A 261 11.75 -6.46 -0.29
N ASP A 262 13.05 -6.12 -0.34
CA ASP A 262 13.68 -5.07 0.43
C ASP A 262 14.95 -4.60 -0.30
N GLY A 263 15.60 -3.56 0.22
CA GLY A 263 16.83 -3.01 -0.33
C GLY A 263 18.04 -3.94 -0.22
N TYR A 264 18.04 -4.93 0.68
CA TYR A 264 19.12 -5.92 0.79
C TYR A 264 19.01 -7.01 -0.27
N GLU A 265 17.79 -7.45 -0.62
CA GLU A 265 17.58 -8.29 -1.78
C GLU A 265 17.99 -7.56 -3.06
N LYS A 266 17.65 -6.27 -3.18
CA LYS A 266 18.11 -5.44 -4.29
C LYS A 266 19.63 -5.37 -4.34
N LEU A 267 20.30 -5.18 -3.20
CA LEU A 267 21.76 -5.25 -3.11
C LEU A 267 22.29 -6.63 -3.55
N ALA A 268 21.65 -7.73 -3.14
CA ALA A 268 22.05 -9.09 -3.53
C ALA A 268 21.99 -9.33 -5.04
N SER A 269 21.18 -8.57 -5.79
CA SER A 269 21.15 -8.66 -7.26
C SER A 269 22.43 -8.13 -7.93
N PHE A 270 23.21 -7.29 -7.24
CA PHE A 270 24.51 -6.79 -7.67
C PHE A 270 25.68 -7.65 -7.17
N ASP A 271 25.42 -8.64 -6.31
CA ASP A 271 26.42 -9.59 -5.79
C ASP A 271 26.64 -10.71 -6.82
N THR A 272 27.51 -10.42 -7.78
CA THR A 272 27.76 -11.30 -8.92
C THR A 272 28.40 -12.61 -8.51
N ASN A 273 29.19 -12.58 -7.44
CA ASN A 273 29.96 -13.71 -6.96
C ASN A 273 29.20 -14.53 -5.88
N LYS A 274 28.12 -13.96 -5.31
CA LYS A 274 27.21 -14.55 -4.32
C LYS A 274 27.86 -14.87 -2.98
N ASP A 275 28.81 -14.06 -2.52
CA ASP A 275 29.46 -14.21 -1.22
C ASP A 275 28.73 -13.48 -0.07
N GLY A 276 27.61 -12.81 -0.38
CA GLY A 276 26.80 -12.08 0.59
C GLY A 276 27.29 -10.66 0.86
N VAL A 277 28.23 -10.15 0.05
CA VAL A 277 28.80 -8.81 0.20
C VAL A 277 29.14 -8.20 -1.15
N LEU A 278 28.66 -6.97 -1.41
CA LEU A 278 29.14 -6.19 -2.53
C LEU A 278 30.54 -5.68 -2.22
N SER A 279 31.50 -6.02 -3.07
CA SER A 279 32.88 -5.56 -2.90
C SER A 279 33.58 -5.28 -4.24
N GLY A 280 34.69 -4.54 -4.19
CA GLY A 280 35.52 -4.29 -5.38
C GLY A 280 34.74 -3.67 -6.55
N SER A 281 34.66 -4.40 -7.67
CA SER A 281 33.98 -3.92 -8.87
C SER A 281 32.45 -3.91 -8.77
N GLU A 282 31.86 -4.64 -7.83
CA GLU A 282 30.40 -4.70 -7.66
C GLU A 282 29.86 -3.37 -7.11
N LEU A 283 30.71 -2.58 -6.44
CA LEU A 283 30.39 -1.24 -5.92
C LEU A 283 30.46 -0.14 -6.99
N ASN A 284 30.86 -0.46 -8.22
CA ASN A 284 31.11 0.55 -9.24
C ASN A 284 29.82 1.30 -9.62
N GLY A 285 29.92 2.63 -9.62
CA GLY A 285 28.81 3.52 -9.99
C GLY A 285 27.82 3.80 -8.87
N MET A 286 27.79 3.00 -7.81
CA MET A 286 26.98 3.28 -6.62
C MET A 286 27.47 4.55 -5.92
N LYS A 287 26.52 5.30 -5.35
CA LYS A 287 26.80 6.56 -4.64
C LYS A 287 26.07 6.59 -3.31
N VAL A 288 26.47 7.53 -2.46
CA VAL A 288 25.74 7.89 -1.25
C VAL A 288 25.32 9.34 -1.39
N TRP A 289 24.04 9.61 -1.19
CA TRP A 289 23.56 10.96 -1.05
C TRP A 289 23.60 11.38 0.41
N ILE A 290 24.41 12.41 0.67
CA ILE A 290 24.47 13.10 1.94
C ILE A 290 23.82 14.46 1.73
N ASP A 291 22.55 14.59 2.12
CA ASP A 291 21.82 15.85 2.04
C ASP A 291 22.32 16.84 3.11
N GLU A 292 23.46 17.47 2.80
CA GLU A 292 24.22 18.34 3.70
C GLU A 292 23.40 19.55 4.16
N ASN A 293 22.57 20.09 3.26
CA ASN A 293 21.79 21.29 3.53
C ASN A 293 20.36 20.96 4.01
N GLY A 294 19.88 19.74 3.75
CA GLY A 294 18.60 19.25 4.22
C GLY A 294 17.38 19.73 3.46
N ASP A 295 17.51 20.01 2.16
CA ASP A 295 16.42 20.51 1.33
C ASP A 295 15.72 19.44 0.50
N GLY A 296 16.15 18.18 0.59
CA GLY A 296 15.58 17.08 -0.18
C GLY A 296 15.92 17.15 -1.68
N LYS A 297 16.96 17.88 -2.09
CA LYS A 297 17.34 18.00 -3.50
C LYS A 297 18.80 17.61 -3.71
N ALA A 298 19.01 16.46 -4.35
CA ALA A 298 20.34 15.93 -4.58
C ALA A 298 21.21 16.86 -5.45
N ALA A 299 22.04 17.70 -4.82
CA ALA A 299 23.04 18.47 -5.52
C ALA A 299 24.22 17.57 -5.93
N LYS A 300 24.86 17.84 -7.06
CA LYS A 300 26.04 17.05 -7.49
C LYS A 300 27.17 17.02 -6.45
N SER A 301 27.28 18.05 -5.62
CA SER A 301 28.24 18.10 -4.51
C SER A 301 27.89 17.19 -3.33
N GLU A 302 26.63 16.81 -3.19
CA GLU A 302 26.08 15.97 -2.12
C GLU A 302 26.11 14.47 -2.47
N LEU A 303 26.24 14.15 -3.76
CA LEU A 303 26.41 12.79 -4.27
C LEU A 303 27.87 12.35 -4.18
N LYS A 304 28.20 11.58 -3.13
CA LYS A 304 29.57 11.09 -2.89
C LYS A 304 29.76 9.69 -3.47
N SER A 305 30.92 9.41 -4.05
CA SER A 305 31.25 8.02 -4.42
C SER A 305 31.58 7.21 -3.17
N LEU A 306 31.25 5.91 -3.18
CA LEU A 306 31.62 4.99 -2.09
C LEU A 306 33.13 5.04 -1.79
N SER A 307 33.95 5.06 -2.83
CA SER A 307 35.41 5.17 -2.71
C SER A 307 35.87 6.46 -2.02
N SER A 308 35.22 7.60 -2.28
CA SER A 308 35.55 8.88 -1.62
C SER A 308 35.20 8.88 -0.13
N LEU A 309 34.19 8.10 0.25
CA LEU A 309 33.80 7.86 1.64
C LEU A 309 34.60 6.75 2.31
N GLY A 310 35.47 6.05 1.58
CA GLY A 310 36.23 4.90 2.07
C GLY A 310 35.39 3.65 2.30
N ILE A 311 34.22 3.53 1.66
CA ILE A 311 33.35 2.35 1.74
C ILE A 311 33.89 1.26 0.82
N THR A 312 34.14 0.08 1.36
CA THR A 312 34.79 -1.03 0.65
C THR A 312 33.94 -2.29 0.55
N GLU A 313 32.92 -2.43 1.42
CA GLU A 313 32.04 -3.58 1.48
C GLU A 313 30.63 -3.14 1.92
N ILE A 314 29.57 -3.71 1.32
CA ILE A 314 28.18 -3.56 1.76
C ILE A 314 27.56 -4.95 1.83
N SER A 315 27.06 -5.37 2.99
CA SER A 315 26.42 -6.68 3.10
C SER A 315 25.06 -6.71 2.41
N THR A 316 24.77 -7.82 1.74
CA THR A 316 23.52 -8.06 1.01
C THR A 316 22.52 -8.91 1.80
N THR A 317 22.87 -9.29 3.03
CA THR A 317 22.01 -10.07 3.93
C THR A 317 21.68 -9.26 5.16
N ALA A 318 20.45 -9.35 5.64
CA ALA A 318 19.99 -8.59 6.79
C ALA A 318 19.18 -9.44 7.76
N THR A 319 19.02 -8.93 8.99
CA THR A 319 18.11 -9.51 9.97
C THR A 319 17.31 -8.38 10.59
N GLY A 320 15.99 -8.39 10.36
CA GLY A 320 15.09 -7.31 10.81
C GLY A 320 15.44 -5.95 10.19
N PHE A 321 15.64 -5.93 8.86
CA PHE A 321 15.91 -4.71 8.09
C PHE A 321 17.16 -3.95 8.52
N LYS A 322 18.12 -4.67 9.10
CA LYS A 322 19.39 -4.13 9.56
C LYS A 322 20.54 -5.04 9.15
N SER A 323 21.62 -4.42 8.68
CA SER A 323 22.86 -5.10 8.35
C SER A 323 24.07 -4.19 8.60
N SER A 324 25.13 -4.35 7.81
CA SER A 324 26.38 -3.63 7.96
C SER A 324 27.09 -3.36 6.65
N PHE A 325 27.97 -2.37 6.70
CA PHE A 325 28.92 -2.03 5.65
C PHE A 325 30.31 -1.77 6.28
N VAL A 326 31.37 -1.78 5.47
CA VAL A 326 32.73 -1.44 5.92
C VAL A 326 33.14 -0.10 5.34
N GLN A 327 33.51 0.83 6.22
CA GLN A 327 34.03 2.14 5.89
C GLN A 327 35.35 2.38 6.59
N ASN A 328 36.41 2.71 5.85
CA ASN A 328 37.76 2.93 6.39
C ASN A 328 38.25 1.77 7.27
N GLY A 329 37.90 0.54 6.89
CA GLY A 329 38.22 -0.69 7.64
C GLY A 329 37.40 -0.90 8.92
N GLN A 330 36.40 -0.06 9.21
CA GLN A 330 35.49 -0.21 10.34
C GLN A 330 34.12 -0.69 9.86
N ARG A 331 33.55 -1.69 10.53
CA ARG A 331 32.18 -2.16 10.27
C ARG A 331 31.19 -1.22 10.97
N LYS A 332 30.21 -0.73 10.21
CA LYS A 332 29.14 0.17 10.66
C LYS A 332 27.77 -0.37 10.24
N TYR A 333 26.69 0.22 10.75
CA TYR A 333 25.34 -0.27 10.47
C TYR A 333 24.77 0.26 9.17
N SER A 334 23.94 -0.56 8.52
CA SER A 334 23.02 -0.08 7.51
C SER A 334 21.61 -0.51 7.90
N TRP A 335 20.62 0.20 7.38
CA TRP A 335 19.22 -0.10 7.60
C TRP A 335 18.45 0.01 6.30
N ASP A 336 17.50 -0.90 6.12
CA ASP A 336 16.36 -0.66 5.25
C ASP A 336 15.35 0.15 6.07
N TRP A 337 15.25 1.42 5.74
CA TRP A 337 14.58 2.47 6.52
C TRP A 337 13.19 2.73 5.95
N TRP A 338 12.20 2.77 6.83
CA TRP A 338 10.80 2.96 6.51
C TRP A 338 10.33 4.33 7.01
N PRO A 339 10.55 5.43 6.25
CA PRO A 339 10.12 6.76 6.66
C PRO A 339 8.60 6.89 6.72
N THR A 340 8.10 7.68 7.66
CA THR A 340 6.77 8.25 7.49
C THR A 340 6.83 9.38 6.46
N TYR A 341 5.87 9.44 5.53
CA TYR A 341 5.68 10.61 4.69
C TYR A 341 4.21 11.03 4.56
N MET A 342 3.96 12.08 3.78
CA MET A 342 2.63 12.60 3.49
C MET A 342 2.62 13.23 2.10
N SER A 343 1.73 12.77 1.25
CA SER A 343 1.58 13.30 -0.10
C SER A 343 1.01 14.71 -0.13
N ILE A 344 1.63 15.54 -0.97
CA ILE A 344 1.27 16.95 -1.16
C ILE A 344 0.73 17.10 -2.58
N GLU A 345 -0.47 16.60 -2.84
CA GLU A 345 -1.09 16.80 -4.15
C GLU A 345 -1.32 18.30 -4.41
N LYS A 346 -0.93 18.75 -5.60
CA LYS A 346 -1.29 20.06 -6.12
C LYS A 346 -2.73 19.99 -6.61
N VAL A 347 -3.68 20.47 -5.80
CA VAL A 347 -5.05 20.71 -6.27
C VAL A 347 -4.96 21.65 -7.48
N ALA A 348 -5.37 21.17 -8.66
CA ALA A 348 -5.46 22.02 -9.84
C ALA A 348 -6.33 23.23 -9.48
N VAL A 349 -5.74 24.42 -9.48
CA VAL A 349 -6.52 25.66 -9.43
C VAL A 349 -7.11 25.80 -10.83
N GLU A 350 -8.45 25.78 -10.91
CA GLU A 350 -9.25 25.84 -12.14
C GLU A 350 -8.78 26.91 -13.15
#